data_AF-A0A7X7DWQ2-F1
#
_entry.id   AF-A0A7X7DWQ2-F1
#
_cell.length_a   1.000
_cell.length_b   1.000
_cell.length_c   1.000
_cell.angle_alpha   90.00
_cell.angle_beta   90.00
_cell.angle_gamma   90.00
#
_symmetry.space_group_name_H-M   'P 1'
#
loop_
_entity.id
_entity.type
_entity.pdbx_description
1 polymer ?
#
loop_
_entity_poly.entity_id
_entity_poly.type
_entity_poly.pdbx_seq_one_letter_code
_entity_poly.pdbx_strand_id
1 'polypeptide(L)' 'MVQCEYKKLCLKDISQLPKEYKDRIIRILFNEIPKSDSITDCRLDISPIKGYSDHYRLRVGKYRVGFVMESDKNNIF' A
#
# COMPACT_ATOMS: atom_id res chain seq x y z
N MET A 1 8.76 -11.13 -5.28
CA MET A 1 8.55 -9.78 -5.86
C MET A 1 7.07 -9.56 -6.14
N VAL A 2 6.48 -8.56 -5.49
CA VAL A 2 5.04 -8.25 -5.60
C VAL A 2 4.81 -7.20 -6.69
N GLN A 3 3.90 -7.47 -7.62
CA GLN A 3 3.46 -6.46 -8.61
C GLN A 3 2.54 -5.44 -7.92
N CYS A 4 2.86 -4.16 -8.07
CA CYS A 4 2.14 -3.07 -7.41
C CYS A 4 1.65 -2.06 -8.44
N GLU A 5 0.36 -1.74 -8.38
CA GLU A 5 -0.23 -0.68 -9.21
C GLU A 5 -0.69 0.50 -8.37
N TYR A 6 -0.46 1.71 -8.89
CA TYR A 6 -0.73 2.95 -8.18
C TYR A 6 -1.73 3.81 -8.95
N LYS A 7 -2.86 4.12 -8.32
CA LYS A 7 -3.79 5.11 -8.87
C LYS A 7 -3.12 6.49 -8.89
N LYS A 8 -3.31 7.24 -9.98
CA LYS A 8 -2.79 8.62 -10.11
C LYS A 8 -3.25 9.53 -8.96
N LEU A 9 -4.46 9.31 -8.45
CA LEU A 9 -5.00 10.02 -7.28
C LEU A 9 -4.16 9.76 -6.02
N CYS A 10 -3.74 8.51 -5.80
CA CYS A 10 -2.88 8.15 -4.66
C CYS A 10 -1.55 8.92 -4.69
N LEU A 11 -0.92 9.03 -5.87
CA LEU A 11 0.32 9.81 -6.04
C LEU A 11 0.09 11.30 -5.74
N LYS A 12 -1.04 11.85 -6.17
CA LYS A 12 -1.41 13.24 -5.89
C LYS A 12 -1.63 13.45 -4.38
N ASP A 13 -2.32 12.53 -3.71
CA ASP A 13 -2.57 12.61 -2.27
C ASP A 13 -1.26 12.54 -1.48
N ILE A 14 -0.37 11.61 -1.84
CA ILE A 14 0.98 11.49 -1.24
C ILE A 14 1.79 12.78 -1.44
N SER A 15 1.66 13.43 -2.60
CA SER A 15 2.39 14.68 -2.88
C SER A 15 2.00 15.84 -1.98
N GLN A 16 0.77 15.83 -1.43
CA GLN A 16 0.24 16.85 -0.52
C GLN A 16 0.59 16.60 0.95
N LEU A 17 1.17 15.43 1.27
CA LEU A 17 1.55 15.09 2.62
C LEU A 17 2.80 15.85 3.08
N PRO A 18 2.95 16.08 4.40
CA PRO A 18 4.18 16.62 4.95
C PRO A 18 5.38 15.73 4.58
N LYS A 19 6.53 16.35 4.31
CA LYS A 19 7.73 15.70 3.78
C LYS A 19 8.11 14.41 4.53
N GLU A 20 8.09 14.44 5.85
CA GLU A 20 8.40 13.28 6.70
C GLU A 20 7.50 12.06 6.42
N TYR A 21 6.19 12.28 6.28
CA TYR A 21 5.25 11.21 5.98
C TYR A 21 5.31 10.79 4.52
N LYS A 22 5.48 11.75 3.61
CA LYS A 22 5.64 11.51 2.18
C LYS A 22 6.83 10.58 1.92
N ASP A 23 8.00 10.90 2.45
CA ASP A 23 9.22 10.11 2.25
C ASP A 23 9.06 8.70 2.83
N ARG A 24 8.42 8.58 3.99
CA ARG A 24 8.13 7.28 4.62
C ARG A 24 7.16 6.44 3.80
N ILE A 25 6.07 7.02 3.30
CA ILE A 25 5.08 6.31 2.48
C ILE A 25 5.69 5.91 1.13
N ILE A 26 6.44 6.80 0.49
CA ILE A 26 7.14 6.49 -0.77
C ILE A 26 8.12 5.33 -0.56
N ARG A 27 8.90 5.36 0.53
CA ARG A 27 9.81 4.26 0.84
C ARG A 27 9.06 2.93 1.02
N ILE A 28 7.96 2.93 1.75
CA ILE A 28 7.18 1.71 1.96
C ILE A 28 6.60 1.20 0.64
N LEU A 29 5.92 2.07 -0.12
CA LEU A 29 5.24 1.69 -1.37
C LEU A 29 6.22 1.29 -2.47
N PHE A 30 7.28 2.07 -2.72
CA PHE A 30 8.15 1.85 -3.88
C PHE A 30 9.42 1.04 -3.57
N ASN A 31 9.78 0.86 -2.30
CA ASN A 31 10.93 0.04 -1.93
C ASN A 31 10.55 -1.20 -1.12
N GLU A 32 9.84 -1.05 0.00
CA GLU A 32 9.66 -2.18 0.92
C GLU A 32 8.69 -3.22 0.35
N ILE A 33 7.50 -2.80 -0.09
CA ILE A 33 6.48 -3.71 -0.63
C ILE A 33 6.97 -4.46 -1.90
N PRO A 34 7.50 -3.79 -2.94
CA PRO A 34 7.88 -4.48 -4.18
C PRO A 34 9.10 -5.40 -4.01
N LYS A 35 9.97 -5.09 -3.03
CA LYS A 35 11.14 -5.91 -2.69
C LYS A 35 10.80 -7.05 -1.73
N SER A 36 9.68 -6.97 -1.03
CA SER A 36 9.22 -8.08 -0.18
C SER A 36 8.66 -9.21 -1.02
N ASP A 37 8.77 -10.43 -0.50
CA ASP A 37 8.11 -11.60 -1.08
C ASP A 37 6.65 -11.67 -0.65
N SER A 38 6.32 -11.13 0.52
CA SER A 38 4.94 -10.91 0.96
C SER A 38 4.76 -9.57 1.66
N ILE A 39 3.61 -8.93 1.42
CA ILE A 39 3.16 -7.72 2.11
C ILE A 39 3.07 -7.94 3.63
N THR A 40 2.85 -9.18 4.08
CA THR A 40 2.81 -9.55 5.51
C THR A 40 4.19 -9.56 6.17
N ASP A 41 5.26 -9.68 5.39
CA ASP A 41 6.63 -9.77 5.92
C ASP A 41 7.22 -8.39 6.18
N CYS A 42 6.73 -7.39 5.43
CA CYS A 42 6.93 -6.00 5.80
C CYS A 42 6.25 -5.80 7.17
N ARG A 43 7.02 -5.47 8.22
CA ARG A 43 6.55 -5.17 9.59
C ARG A 43 5.68 -3.91 9.64
N LEU A 44 4.62 -3.91 8.86
CA LEU A 44 3.72 -2.82 8.59
C LEU A 44 2.40 -3.11 9.30
N ASP A 45 1.81 -2.07 9.87
CA ASP A 45 0.50 -2.16 10.52
C ASP A 45 -0.59 -2.21 9.45
N ILE A 46 -0.79 -3.42 8.92
CA ILE A 46 -1.75 -3.74 7.87
C ILE A 46 -2.94 -4.45 8.51
N SER A 47 -4.13 -3.90 8.32
CA SER A 47 -5.38 -4.53 8.75
C SER A 47 -6.31 -4.74 7.56
N PRO A 48 -7.08 -5.83 7.51
CA PRO A 48 -8.18 -5.95 6.56
C PRO A 48 -9.27 -4.91 6.87
N ILE A 49 -9.95 -4.44 5.84
CA ILE A 49 -11.13 -3.58 5.98
C ILE A 49 -12.35 -4.49 6.15
N LYS A 50 -13.06 -4.36 7.27
CA LYS A 50 -14.27 -5.17 7.53
C LYS A 50 -15.31 -4.92 6.42
N GLY A 51 -15.85 -6.00 5.87
CA GLY A 51 -16.85 -5.96 4.79
C GLY A 51 -16.28 -6.09 3.37
N TYR A 52 -14.95 -6.08 3.21
CA TYR A 52 -14.28 -6.25 1.92
C TYR A 52 -13.17 -7.29 2.05
N SER A 53 -13.28 -8.41 1.33
CA SER A 53 -12.32 -9.53 1.37
C SER A 53 -10.90 -9.12 0.95
N ASP A 54 -10.83 -8.30 -0.09
CA ASP A 54 -9.56 -8.03 -0.78
C ASP A 54 -9.00 -6.64 -0.45
N HIS A 55 -9.66 -5.90 0.46
CA HIS A 55 -9.27 -4.54 0.80
C HIS A 55 -8.56 -4.50 2.14
N TYR A 56 -7.41 -3.85 2.14
CA TYR A 56 -6.53 -3.71 3.28
C TYR A 56 -6.23 -2.23 3.51
N ARG A 57 -5.88 -1.91 4.75
CA ARG A 57 -5.41 -0.58 5.14
C ARG A 57 -4.04 -0.72 5.79
N LEU A 58 -3.11 0.10 5.35
CA LEU A 58 -1.81 0.31 5.95
C LEU A 58 -1.87 1.57 6.82
N ARG A 59 -1.45 1.48 8.08
CA ARG A 59 -1.29 2.64 8.96
C ARG A 59 0.15 3.16 8.92
N VAL A 60 0.32 4.43 8.56
CA VAL A 60 1.61 5.14 8.62
C VAL A 60 1.45 6.36 9.52
N GLY A 61 1.71 6.18 10.81
CA GLY A 61 1.52 7.21 11.83
C GLY A 61 0.06 7.65 11.93
N LYS A 62 -0.24 8.88 11.50
CA LYS A 62 -1.59 9.47 11.47
C LYS A 62 -2.34 9.21 10.15
N TYR A 63 -1.64 8.75 9.12
CA TYR A 63 -2.21 8.51 7.79
C TYR A 63 -2.56 7.04 7.58
N ARG A 64 -3.53 6.81 6.70
CA ARG A 64 -3.99 5.47 6.31
C ARG A 64 -3.91 5.38 4.80
N VAL A 65 -3.26 4.33 4.31
CA VAL A 65 -3.16 4.01 2.89
C VAL A 65 -4.02 2.79 2.64
N GLY A 66 -5.11 2.95 1.91
CA GLY A 66 -5.94 1.83 1.47
C GLY A 66 -5.32 1.20 0.22
N PHE A 67 -5.28 -0.13 0.18
CA PHE A 67 -4.86 -0.87 -1.00
C PHE A 67 -5.68 -2.15 -1.13
N VAL A 68 -5.75 -2.67 -2.35
CA VAL A 68 -6.41 -3.93 -2.66
C VAL A 68 -5.31 -4.94 -2.92
N MET A 69 -5.39 -6.12 -2.30
CA MET A 69 -4.54 -7.24 -2.66
C MET A 69 -5.34 -8.13 -3.59
N GLU A 70 -5.01 -8.08 -4.87
CA GLU A 70 -5.50 -9.09 -5.81
C GLU A 70 -4.69 -10.36 -5.56
N SER A 71 -5.31 -11.30 -4.84
CA SER A 71 -4.80 -12.66 -4.78
C SER A 71 -5.01 -13.26 -6.16
N ASP A 72 -3.91 -13.36 -6.90
CA ASP A 72 -3.85 -13.86 -8.26
C ASP A 72 -4.81 -15.03 -8.51
N LYS A 73 -5.88 -14.74 -9.25
CA LYS A 73 -6.41 -15.67 -10.23
C LYS A 73 -6.57 -14.86 -11.50
N ASN A 74 -5.50 -14.78 -12.30
CA ASN A 74 -5.55 -14.50 -13.73
C ASN A 74 -6.54 -13.41 -14.19
N ASN A 75 -6.00 -12.27 -14.63
CA ASN A 75 -6.58 -11.24 -15.51
C ASN A 75 -6.98 -9.91 -14.83
N ILE A 76 -6.04 -8.96 -14.88
CA ILE A 76 -6.15 -7.62 -15.52
C ILE A 76 -7.58 -7.05 -15.58
N PHE A 77 -7.91 -5.96 -14.84
CA PHE A 77 -8.64 -4.74 -15.31
C PHE A 77 -8.69 -3.61 -14.26
#